data_AF-A0A434MC21-F1
#
_entry.id   AF-A0A434MC21-F1
#
_cell.length_a   1.000
_cell.length_b   1.000
_cell.length_c   1.000
_cell.angle_alpha   90.00
_cell.angle_beta   90.00
_cell.angle_gamma   90.00
#
_symmetry.space_group_name_H-M   'P 1'
#
loop_
_entity.id
_entity.type
_entity.pdbx_description
1 polymer ?
#
loop_
_entity_poly.entity_id
_entity_poly.type
_entity_poly.pdbx_seq_one_letter_code
_entity_poly.pdbx_strand_id
1 'polypeptide(L)' 'MDTTFKGAARRLDDLDLPKLGARIGIGEDEIHAFLDVETSGHGFDAHGRPIILFEPHVFFRNLSGPKR' A
#
# COMPACT_ATOMS: atom_id res chain seq x y z
N MET A 1 1.68 -27.41 -7.45
CA MET A 1 2.05 -25.99 -7.34
C MET A 1 1.54 -25.54 -5.98
N ASP A 2 2.43 -25.16 -5.07
CA ASP A 2 2.01 -24.66 -3.75
C ASP A 2 1.45 -23.24 -3.94
N THR A 3 0.18 -23.05 -3.59
CA THR A 3 -0.54 -21.78 -3.69
C THR A 3 -0.61 -21.04 -2.36
N THR A 4 0.07 -21.54 -1.32
CA THR A 4 -0.03 -21.07 0.07
C THR A 4 1.07 -20.08 0.44
N PHE A 5 1.08 -18.90 -0.19
CA PHE A 5 1.94 -17.80 0.26
C PHE A 5 1.39 -17.15 1.54
N LYS A 6 2.22 -17.05 2.59
CA LYS A 6 1.95 -16.24 3.79
C LYS A 6 2.87 -15.02 3.82
N GLY A 7 2.28 -13.84 3.96
CA GLY A 7 3.02 -12.60 4.06
C GLY A 7 3.37 -12.24 5.51
N ALA A 8 4.40 -11.40 5.70
CA ALA A 8 4.87 -10.97 7.02
C ALA A 8 3.92 -9.98 7.74
N ALA A 9 2.96 -9.39 7.02
CA ALA A 9 1.96 -8.44 7.54
C ALA A 9 2.53 -7.27 8.38
N ARG A 10 3.75 -6.80 8.08
CA ARG A 10 4.43 -5.76 8.85
C ARG A 10 3.71 -4.41 8.70
N ARG A 11 3.26 -3.86 9.82
CA ARG A 11 2.59 -2.56 9.90
C ARG A 11 3.61 -1.41 9.85
N LEU A 12 3.10 -0.21 9.59
CA LEU A 12 3.85 1.02 9.81
C LEU A 12 4.06 1.21 11.31
N ASP A 13 5.26 1.65 11.70
CA ASP A 13 5.54 2.05 13.06
C ASP A 13 5.16 3.52 13.25
N ASP A 14 4.87 3.95 14.49
CA ASP A 14 4.49 5.33 14.78
C ASP A 14 5.54 6.34 14.28
N LEU A 15 6.82 5.97 14.31
CA LEU A 15 7.92 6.81 13.84
C LEU A 15 7.93 7.00 12.30
N ASP A 16 7.25 6.14 11.55
CA ASP A 16 7.21 6.24 10.09
C ASP A 16 6.37 7.43 9.61
N LEU A 17 5.32 7.80 10.35
CA LEU A 17 4.42 8.90 9.99
C LEU A 17 5.07 10.28 10.07
N PRO A 18 5.76 10.69 11.16
CA PRO A 18 6.46 11.97 11.20
C PRO A 18 7.63 12.02 10.21
N LYS A 19 8.31 10.89 9.97
CA LYS A 19 9.35 10.80 8.92
C LYS A 19 8.77 11.01 7.52
N LEU A 20 7.59 10.45 7.26
CA LEU A 20 6.90 10.62 5.99
C LEU A 20 6.44 12.07 5.80
N GLY A 21 5.80 12.66 6.83
CA GLY A 21 5.39 14.06 6.82
C GLY A 21 6.56 14.99 6.52
N ALA A 22 7.67 14.84 7.25
CA ALA A 22 8.89 15.62 7.01
C ALA A 22 9.46 15.45 5.59
N ARG A 23 9.35 14.24 5.00
CA ARG A 23 9.83 13.96 3.63
C ARG A 23 9.01 14.71 2.57
N ILE A 24 7.71 14.86 2.77
CA ILE A 24 6.82 15.51 1.79
C ILE A 24 6.43 16.94 2.17
N GLY A 25 6.96 17.46 3.29
CA GLY A 25 6.83 18.85 3.72
C GLY A 25 5.52 19.18 4.45
N ILE A 26 4.92 18.20 5.13
CA ILE A 26 3.70 18.39 5.95
C ILE A 26 3.92 17.91 7.38
N GLY A 27 3.05 18.31 8.30
CA GLY A 27 3.08 17.84 9.68
C GLY A 27 2.59 16.39 9.82
N GLU A 28 2.76 15.85 11.02
CA GLU A 28 2.31 14.49 11.35
C GLU A 28 0.78 14.40 11.37
N ASP A 29 0.11 15.42 11.90
CA ASP A 29 -1.36 15.46 12.02
C ASP A 29 -2.05 15.40 10.66
N GLU A 30 -1.47 16.02 9.62
CA GLU A 30 -2.00 15.93 8.26
C GLU A 30 -1.90 14.51 7.69
N ILE A 31 -0.85 13.76 8.04
CA ILE A 31 -0.71 12.34 7.65
C ILE A 31 -1.76 11.50 8.36
N HIS A 32 -1.95 11.69 9.68
CA HIS A 32 -2.99 10.98 10.44
C HIS A 32 -4.38 11.27 9.87
N ALA A 33 -4.70 12.55 9.66
CA ALA A 33 -5.99 12.96 9.10
C ALA A 33 -6.24 12.32 7.72
N PHE A 34 -5.23 12.25 6.86
CA PHE A 34 -5.32 11.58 5.57
C PHE A 34 -5.57 10.07 5.72
N LEU A 35 -4.81 9.40 6.60
CA LEU A 35 -4.94 7.96 6.81
C LEU A 35 -6.32 7.58 7.38
N ASP A 36 -6.88 8.40 8.27
CA ASP A 36 -8.19 8.19 8.87
C ASP A 36 -9.34 8.26 7.85
N VAL A 37 -9.19 9.07 6.80
CA VAL A 37 -10.24 9.29 5.78
C VAL A 37 -10.06 8.37 4.58
N GLU A 38 -8.83 8.20 4.10
CA GLU A 38 -8.56 7.58 2.80
C GLU A 38 -8.23 6.09 2.88
N THR A 39 -8.06 5.55 4.10
CA THR A 39 -7.73 4.13 4.28
C THR A 39 -8.86 3.36 4.93
N SER A 40 -8.91 2.05 4.63
CA SER A 40 -9.81 1.10 5.30
C SER A 40 -9.30 0.65 6.69
N GLY A 41 -8.20 1.22 7.20
CA GLY A 41 -7.58 0.85 8.48
C GLY A 41 -6.80 -0.47 8.50
N HIS A 42 -6.77 -1.23 7.40
CA HIS A 42 -5.93 -2.44 7.29
C HIS A 42 -5.34 -2.63 5.89
N GLY A 43 -4.05 -2.94 5.84
CA GLY A 43 -3.31 -3.15 4.59
C GLY A 43 -3.10 -4.62 4.20
N PHE A 44 -3.52 -5.57 5.03
CA PHE A 44 -3.26 -7.00 4.84
C PHE A 44 -4.53 -7.85 4.97
N ASP A 45 -4.55 -8.97 4.25
CA ASP A 45 -5.61 -9.99 4.31
C ASP A 45 -5.40 -11.01 5.44
N ALA A 46 -6.31 -11.99 5.55
CA ALA A 46 -6.27 -13.04 6.58
C ALA A 46 -5.02 -13.96 6.52
N HIS A 47 -4.28 -13.92 5.41
CA HIS A 47 -3.03 -14.67 5.22
C HIS A 47 -1.78 -13.79 5.33
N GLY A 48 -1.94 -12.52 5.72
CA GLY A 48 -0.86 -11.55 5.89
C GLY A 48 -0.33 -10.97 4.59
N ARG A 49 -1.06 -11.14 3.47
CA ARG A 49 -0.67 -10.64 2.15
C ARG A 49 -1.19 -9.21 1.97
N PRO A 50 -0.45 -8.31 1.30
CA PRO A 50 -0.96 -6.99 0.99
C PRO A 50 -2.28 -7.06 0.22
N ILE A 51 -3.24 -6.21 0.59
CA ILE A 51 -4.48 -6.07 -0.16
C ILE A 51 -4.17 -5.40 -1.49
N ILE A 52 -4.57 -6.02 -2.58
CA ILE A 52 -4.41 -5.49 -3.94
C ILE A 52 -5.72 -5.56 -4.69
N LEU A 53 -5.93 -4.64 -5.61
CA LEU A 53 -6.99 -4.68 -6.58
C LEU A 53 -6.39 -5.04 -7.95
N PHE A 54 -6.81 -6.18 -8.50
CA PHE A 54 -6.46 -6.48 -9.89
C PHE A 54 -7.35 -5.64 -10.81
N GLU A 55 -6.71 -4.80 -11.63
CA GLU A 55 -7.39 -3.97 -12.61
C GLU A 55 -7.10 -4.49 -14.04
N PRO A 56 -8.00 -5.31 -14.63
CA PRO A 56 -7.73 -6.00 -15.89
C PRO A 56 -7.42 -5.06 -17.05
N HIS A 57 -8.07 -3.90 -17.08
CA HIS A 57 -7.90 -2.89 -18.12
C HIS A 57 -6.54 -2.18 -18.02
N VAL A 58 -6.05 -1.92 -16.79
CA VAL A 58 -4.69 -1.41 -16.56
C VAL A 58 -3.66 -2.48 -16.90
N PHE A 59 -3.90 -3.72 -16.50
CA PHE A 59 -3.04 -4.85 -16.87
C PHE A 59 -2.88 -4.96 -18.38
N PHE A 60 -3.98 -4.98 -19.13
CA PHE A 60 -3.95 -5.03 -20.59
C PHE A 60 -3.21 -3.85 -21.22
N ARG A 61 -3.45 -2.62 -20.75
CA ARG A 61 -2.74 -1.41 -21.22
C ARG A 61 -1.22 -1.52 -21.03
N ASN A 62 -0.77 -2.21 -19.98
CA ASN A 62 0.65 -2.38 -19.69
C ASN A 62 1.30 -3.55 -20.45
N LEU A 63 0.53 -4.39 -21.17
CA LEU A 63 1.08 -5.49 -21.99
C LEU A 63 1.83 -5.00 -23.24
N SER A 64 1.48 -3.81 -23.75
CA SER A 64 2.09 -3.27 -24.97
C SER A 64 3.52 -2.76 -24.77
N GLY A 65 3.97 -2.58 -23.52
CA GLY A 65 5.33 -2.23 -23.12
C GLY A 65 5.90 -0.95 -23.78
N PRO A 66 7.08 -0.47 -23.36
CA PRO A 66 7.87 0.43 -24.20
C PRO A 66 8.21 -0.28 -25.50
N LYS A 67 8.18 0.42 -26.65
CA LYS A 67 8.82 -0.10 -27.87
C LYS A 67 10.28 -0.41 -27.51
N ARG A 68 10.63 -1.70 -27.49
CA ARG A 68 12.01 -2.16 -27.29
C ARG A 68 12.84 -1.87 -28.54
#